data_AF-A0A392TQW6-F1
#
_entry.id   AF-A0A392TQW6-F1
#
_cell.length_a   1.000
_cell.length_b   1.000
_cell.length_c   1.000
_cell.angle_alpha   90.00
_cell.angle_beta   90.00
_cell.angle_gamma   90.00
#
_symmetry.space_group_name_H-M   'P 1'
#
loop_
_entity.id
_entity.type
_entity.pdbx_description
1 polymer ?
#
loop_
_entity_poly.entity_id
_entity_poly.type
_entity_poly.pdbx_seq_one_letter_code
_entity_poly.pdbx_strand_id
1 'polypeptide(L)' 'MSTLPWCIIGDFNDLLSQEDKQGRNPHPNWLCEGFRSAVSDCDLTDIHLD' A
#
# COMPACT_ATOMS: atom_id res chain seq x y z
N MET A 1 16.79 -3.47 -18.12
CA MET A 1 16.04 -2.80 -17.04
C MET A 1 16.87 -1.65 -16.51
N SER A 2 16.24 -0.56 -16.05
CA SER A 2 16.95 0.52 -15.37
C SER A 2 17.54 0.00 -14.06
N THR A 3 18.74 0.47 -13.69
CA THR A 3 19.40 0.16 -12.41
C THR A 3 19.13 1.22 -11.35
N LEU A 4 18.35 2.25 -11.69
CA LEU A 4 17.97 3.31 -10.75
C LEU A 4 16.80 2.85 -9.89
N PRO A 5 16.72 3.31 -8.62
CA PRO A 5 15.53 3.11 -7.82
C PRO A 5 14.32 3.75 -8.51
N TRP A 6 13.15 3.14 -8.33
CA TRP A 6 11.88 3.61 -8.87
C TRP A 6 10.85 3.61 -7.75
N CYS A 7 9.85 4.48 -7.87
CA CYS A 7 8.69 4.51 -6.98
C CYS A 7 7.42 4.52 -7.82
N ILE A 8 6.33 4.01 -7.23
CA ILE A 8 4.99 4.09 -7.79
C ILE A 8 4.19 5.02 -6.90
N ILE A 9 3.53 6.00 -7.50
CA ILE A 9 2.68 6.95 -6.79
C ILE A 9 1.38 7.04 -7.57
N GLY A 10 0.26 6.93 -6.87
CA GLY A 10 -1.07 6.98 -7.47
C GLY A 10 -2.15 6.77 -6.42
N ASP A 11 -3.40 6.79 -6.89
CA ASP A 11 -4.53 6.41 -6.08
C ASP A 11 -4.77 4.89 -6.21
N PHE A 12 -4.30 4.14 -5.21
CA PHE A 12 -4.47 2.70 -5.15
C PHE A 12 -5.87 2.27 -4.67
N ASN A 13 -6.66 3.18 -4.10
CA ASN A 13 -7.96 2.91 -3.49
C ASN A 13 -7.97 1.82 -2.39
N ASP A 14 -6.81 1.46 -1.86
CA ASP A 14 -6.63 0.45 -0.81
C ASP A 14 -5.57 0.91 0.21
N LEU A 15 -5.47 0.22 1.34
CA LEU A 15 -4.66 0.61 2.49
C LEU A 15 -3.72 -0.50 2.93
N LEU A 16 -2.48 -0.14 3.25
CA LEU A 16 -1.50 -1.06 3.85
C LEU A 16 -1.73 -1.25 5.34
N SER A 17 -2.40 -0.35 6.05
CA SER A 17 -2.80 -0.52 7.44
C SER A 17 -4.22 -0.01 7.70
N GLN A 18 -4.89 -0.62 8.69
CA GLN A 18 -6.13 -0.06 9.21
C GLN A 18 -5.89 1.28 9.92
N GLU A 19 -4.66 1.53 10.38
CA GLU A 19 -4.26 2.78 11.02
C GLU A 19 -4.28 3.97 10.04
N ASP A 20 -4.10 3.70 8.75
CA ASP A 20 -4.18 4.71 7.68
C ASP A 20 -5.64 5.16 7.42
N LYS A 21 -6.61 4.36 7.87
CA LYS A 21 -8.02 4.62 7.62
C LYS A 21 -8.50 5.77 8.50
N GLN A 22 -8.77 6.91 7.88
CA GLN A 22 -9.51 7.98 8.51
C GLN A 22 -11.03 7.75 8.37
N GLY A 23 -11.75 7.72 9.49
CA GLY A 23 -13.22 7.60 9.53
C GLY A 23 -13.72 6.57 10.55
N ARG A 24 -15.04 6.44 10.67
CA ARG A 24 -15.66 5.60 11.72
C ARG A 24 -15.56 4.10 11.46
N ASN A 25 -15.74 3.69 10.21
CA ASN A 25 -15.77 2.28 9.85
C ASN A 25 -14.38 1.82 9.40
N PRO A 26 -13.94 0.62 9.85
CA PRO A 26 -12.71 0.03 9.36
C PRO A 26 -12.81 -0.26 7.86
N HIS A 27 -11.66 -0.25 7.19
CA HIS A 27 -11.59 -0.74 5.81
C HIS A 27 -11.81 -2.26 5.82
N PRO A 28 -12.38 -2.89 4.78
CA PRO A 28 -12.50 -4.34 4.75
C PRO A 28 -11.12 -5.02 4.80
N ASN A 29 -10.90 -5.92 5.77
CA ASN A 29 -9.57 -6.54 5.98
C ASN A 29 -9.05 -7.28 4.75
N TRP A 30 -9.93 -7.92 3.98
CA TRP A 30 -9.55 -8.68 2.78
C TRP A 30 -8.98 -7.78 1.66
N LEU A 31 -9.35 -6.50 1.62
CA LEU A 31 -8.77 -5.52 0.70
C LEU A 31 -7.34 -5.19 1.14
N CYS A 32 -7.15 -4.83 2.41
CA CYS A 32 -5.81 -4.60 2.98
C CYS A 32 -4.87 -5.81 2.82
N GLU A 33 -5.38 -7.02 3.06
CA GLU A 33 -4.62 -8.27 2.88
C GLU A 33 -4.24 -8.50 1.41
N GLY A 34 -5.18 -8.31 0.48
CA GLY A 34 -4.92 -8.42 -0.95
C GLY A 34 -3.87 -7.41 -1.42
N PHE A 35 -3.98 -6.17 -0.97
CA PHE A 35 -3.03 -5.11 -1.34
C PHE A 35 -1.64 -5.37 -0.75
N ARG A 36 -1.53 -5.79 0.51
CA ARG A 36 -0.25 -6.21 1.11
C ARG A 36 0.39 -7.38 0.37
N SER A 37 -0.40 -8.35 -0.08
CA SER A 37 0.11 -9.47 -0.89
C SER A 37 0.70 -8.95 -2.19
N ALA A 38 -0.01 -8.08 -2.91
CA ALA A 38 0.47 -7.51 -4.17
C ALA A 38 1.76 -6.69 -4.00
N VAL A 39 1.86 -5.92 -2.91
CA VAL A 39 3.08 -5.16 -2.56
C VAL A 39 4.23 -6.11 -2.25
N SER A 40 3.99 -7.17 -1.47
CA SER A 40 5.01 -8.17 -1.14
C SER A 40 5.47 -8.96 -2.37
N ASP A 41 4.56 -9.33 -3.27
CA ASP A 41 4.88 -10.07 -4.50
C ASP A 41 5.77 -9.26 -5.46
N CYS A 42 5.76 -7.93 -5.32
CA CYS A 42 6.54 -6.99 -6.13
C CYS A 42 7.80 -6.47 -5.41
N ASP A 43 8.13 -6.99 -4.22
CA ASP A 43 9.23 -6.50 -3.36
C ASP A 43 9.16 -4.98 -3.11
N LEU A 44 7.95 -4.44 -3.04
CA LEU A 44 7.71 -3.02 -2.80
C LEU A 44 7.66 -2.74 -1.30
N THR A 45 8.14 -1.55 -0.93
CA THR A 45 8.06 -1.03 0.43
C THR A 45 7.36 0.31 0.44
N ASP A 46 6.58 0.56 1.48
CA ASP A 46 5.96 1.86 1.68
C ASP A 46 7.03 2.95 1.92
N ILE A 47 6.74 4.15 1.45
CA ILE A 47 7.61 5.32 1.59
C ILE A 47 6.98 6.23 2.64
N HIS A 48 7.60 6.32 3.81
CA HIS A 48 7.19 7.29 4.83
C HIS A 48 7.46 8.71 4.33
N LEU A 49 6.42 9.54 4.33
CA LEU A 49 6.50 10.96 4.00
C LEU A 49 6.27 11.76 5.29
N ASP A 50 7.28 12.54 5.69
CA ASP A 50 7.21 13.47 6.84
C ASP A 50 6.25 14.66 6.58
#